data_AF-A0A832WTZ0-F1
#
_entry.id   AF-A0A832WTZ0-F1
#
_cell.length_a   1.000
_cell.length_b   1.000
_cell.length_c   1.000
_cell.angle_alpha   90.00
_cell.angle_beta   90.00
_cell.angle_gamma   90.00
#
_symmetry.space_group_name_H-M   'P 1'
#
loop_
_entity.id
_entity.type
_entity.pdbx_description
1 polymer ?
#
loop_
_entity_poly.entity_id
_entity_poly.type
_entity_poly.pdbx_seq_one_letter_code
_entity_poly.pdbx_strand_id
1 'polypeptide(L)'
;MAYLRKEKEVYEIDYSLEKVWKAIPRALSILKWEVQEKDDTNHSVAAKTDAGFMLFSSVLFIDAISSGENVTRVTVAAETPVTTITSMAEFGRARKRIDLFFEAMAEQLAKKRKNSKSNAQR
;
A
#
# COMPACT_ATOMS: atom_id res chain seq x y z
N MET A 1 -26.36 -3.74 11.39
CA MET A 1 -25.05 -4.31 11.73
C MET A 1 -24.05 -3.91 10.66
N ALA A 2 -22.90 -3.35 11.04
CA ALA A 2 -21.79 -3.12 10.12
C ALA A 2 -20.92 -4.38 10.08
N TYR A 3 -20.58 -4.86 8.88
CA TYR A 3 -19.69 -6.00 8.68
C TYR A 3 -18.33 -5.47 8.23
N LEU A 4 -17.26 -5.95 8.85
CA LEU A 4 -15.90 -5.63 8.42
C LEU A 4 -15.47 -6.70 7.40
N ARG A 5 -15.37 -6.29 6.13
CA ARG A 5 -14.80 -7.16 5.10
C ARG A 5 -13.30 -6.91 5.05
N LYS A 6 -12.51 -7.97 5.23
CA LYS A 6 -11.05 -7.96 5.09
C LYS A 6 -10.68 -8.53 3.73
N GLU A 7 -10.16 -7.69 2.84
CA GLU A 7 -9.50 -8.13 1.62
C GLU A 7 -8.00 -8.07 1.84
N LYS A 8 -7.26 -9.12 1.50
CA LYS A 8 -5.82 -9.26 1.77
C LYS A 8 -5.11 -9.71 0.52
N GLU A 9 -4.07 -8.98 0.13
CA GLU A 9 -3.17 -9.35 -0.96
C GLU A 9 -1.73 -9.41 -0.44
N VAL A 10 -0.92 -10.25 -1.09
CA VAL A 10 0.49 -10.44 -0.76
C VAL A 10 1.29 -10.40 -2.05
N TYR A 11 2.32 -9.56 -2.10
CA TYR A 11 3.25 -9.50 -3.21
C TYR A 11 4.69 -9.66 -2.74
N GLU A 12 5.48 -10.37 -3.53
CA GLU A 12 6.93 -10.42 -3.39
C GLU A 12 7.55 -9.37 -4.33
N ILE A 13 8.48 -8.59 -3.79
CA ILE A 13 9.09 -7.46 -4.46
C ILE A 13 10.61 -7.66 -4.45
N ASP A 14 11.23 -7.64 -5.62
CA ASP A 14 12.68 -7.83 -5.83
C ASP A 14 13.51 -6.59 -5.42
N TYR A 15 13.29 -6.10 -4.20
CA TYR A 15 14.09 -5.08 -3.55
C TYR A 15 14.28 -5.42 -2.07
N SER A 16 15.36 -4.91 -1.47
CA SER A 16 15.61 -5.05 -0.03
C SER A 16 14.53 -4.40 0.82
N LEU A 17 14.32 -4.93 2.03
CA LEU A 17 13.31 -4.46 2.99
C LEU A 17 13.44 -2.95 3.25
N GLU A 18 14.66 -2.47 3.46
CA GLU A 18 14.92 -1.04 3.71
C GLU A 18 14.44 -0.15 2.53
N LYS A 19 14.66 -0.61 1.29
CA LYS A 19 14.26 0.15 0.10
C LYS A 19 12.75 0.16 -0.07
N VAL A 20 12.10 -0.99 0.15
CA VAL A 20 10.64 -1.12 0.10
C VAL A 20 10.00 -0.30 1.22
N TRP A 21 10.50 -0.41 2.44
CA TRP A 21 10.01 0.34 3.60
C TRP A 21 10.09 1.85 3.41
N LYS A 22 11.17 2.36 2.80
CA LYS A 22 11.28 3.79 2.44
C LYS A 22 10.32 4.23 1.33
N ALA A 23 9.85 3.30 0.49
CA ALA A 23 8.92 3.59 -0.60
C ALA A 23 7.46 3.67 -0.10
N ILE A 24 7.09 2.86 0.89
CA ILE A 24 5.74 2.79 1.47
C ILE A 24 5.18 4.16 1.90
N PRO A 25 5.82 4.93 2.81
CA PRO A 25 5.28 6.22 3.24
C PRO A 25 5.24 7.25 2.11
N ARG A 26 6.10 7.13 1.09
CA ARG A 26 6.07 8.00 -0.10
C ARG A 26 4.88 7.68 -0.99
N ALA A 27 4.56 6.40 -1.17
CA ALA A 27 3.38 5.95 -1.90
C ALA A 27 2.10 6.46 -1.22
N LEU A 28 2.01 6.29 0.11
CA LEU A 28 0.88 6.80 0.89
C LEU A 28 0.72 8.33 0.77
N SER A 29 1.83 9.08 0.81
CA SER A 29 1.82 10.53 0.64
C SER A 29 1.32 10.97 -0.73
N ILE A 30 1.71 10.29 -1.82
CA ILE A 30 1.23 10.59 -3.19
C ILE A 30 -0.27 10.34 -3.31
N LEU A 31 -0.75 9.25 -2.70
CA LEU A 31 -2.16 8.91 -2.64
C LEU A 31 -2.94 9.82 -1.69
N LYS A 32 -2.25 10.72 -0.96
CA LYS A 32 -2.81 11.59 0.08
C LYS A 32 -3.55 10.80 1.17
N TRP A 33 -3.05 9.60 1.46
CA TRP A 33 -3.59 8.76 2.52
C TRP A 33 -2.93 9.08 3.85
N GLU A 34 -3.74 9.09 4.90
CA GLU A 34 -3.33 9.48 6.24
C GLU A 34 -2.72 8.29 6.97
N VAL A 35 -1.48 8.41 7.45
CA VAL A 35 -0.86 7.39 8.29
C VAL A 35 -1.46 7.50 9.70
N GLN A 36 -2.12 6.44 10.16
CA GLN A 36 -2.71 6.38 11.50
C GLN A 36 -1.74 5.81 12.52
N GLU A 37 -1.03 4.76 12.14
CA GLU A 37 -0.06 4.06 12.99
C GLU A 37 1.12 3.61 12.14
N LYS A 38 2.32 3.68 12.69
CA LYS A 38 3.54 3.24 12.03
C LYS A 38 4.49 2.64 13.05
N ASP A 39 4.87 1.39 12.83
CA ASP A 39 5.87 0.69 13.60
C ASP A 39 7.08 0.41 12.70
N ASP A 40 8.13 1.22 12.90
CA ASP A 40 9.39 1.07 12.17
C ASP A 40 10.17 -0.20 12.59
N THR A 41 9.89 -0.78 13.76
CA THR A 41 10.55 -2.00 14.23
C THR A 41 10.01 -3.20 13.49
N ASN A 42 8.68 -3.31 13.44
CA ASN A 42 7.99 -4.42 12.77
C ASN A 42 7.73 -4.15 11.28
N HIS A 43 8.10 -2.98 10.76
CA HIS A 43 7.87 -2.57 9.38
C HIS A 43 6.39 -2.69 8.99
N SER A 44 5.52 -2.24 9.89
CA SER A 44 4.07 -2.23 9.71
C SER A 44 3.51 -0.82 9.76
N VAL A 45 2.49 -0.55 8.95
CA VAL A 45 1.82 0.75 8.90
C VAL A 45 0.32 0.58 8.68
N ALA A 46 -0.46 1.29 9.46
CA ALA A 46 -1.88 1.47 9.24
C ALA A 46 -2.13 2.82 8.58
N ALA A 47 -2.85 2.84 7.46
CA ALA A 47 -3.15 4.06 6.72
C ALA A 47 -4.63 4.14 6.36
N LYS A 48 -5.25 5.29 6.64
CA LYS A 48 -6.61 5.59 6.22
C LYS A 48 -6.59 6.13 4.80
N THR A 49 -7.29 5.45 3.91
CA THR A 49 -7.44 5.91 2.53
C THR A 49 -8.37 7.10 2.48
N ASP A 50 -8.10 8.05 1.57
CA ASP A 50 -9.06 9.09 1.25
C ASP A 50 -10.37 8.46 0.74
N ALA A 51 -11.50 9.04 1.16
CA ALA A 51 -12.79 8.67 0.60
C ALA A 51 -12.87 9.08 -0.87
N GLY A 52 -12.39 10.28 -1.26
CA GLY A 52 -12.23 10.70 -2.66
C GLY A 52 -13.34 10.23 -3.63
N PHE A 53 -12.95 9.58 -4.73
CA PHE A 53 -13.85 8.97 -5.73
C PHE A 53 -14.55 7.67 -5.24
N MET A 54 -14.18 7.16 -4.06
CA MET A 54 -14.76 5.97 -3.45
C MET A 54 -15.88 6.36 -2.47
N LEU A 55 -16.85 5.47 -2.25
CA LEU A 55 -18.00 5.83 -1.41
C LEU A 55 -17.64 5.94 0.08
N PHE A 56 -16.56 5.29 0.52
CA PHE A 56 -16.15 5.21 1.92
C PHE A 56 -14.62 5.23 2.06
N SER A 57 -14.10 5.69 3.19
CA SER A 57 -12.70 5.47 3.55
C SER A 57 -12.48 4.05 4.08
N SER A 58 -11.33 3.46 3.82
CA SER A 58 -10.88 2.18 4.38
C SER A 58 -9.62 2.39 5.21
N VAL A 59 -9.36 1.49 6.14
CA VAL A 59 -8.05 1.39 6.80
C VAL A 59 -7.28 0.27 6.12
N LEU A 60 -6.10 0.59 5.60
CA LEU A 60 -5.15 -0.39 5.10
C LEU A 60 -4.14 -0.72 6.17
N PHE A 61 -3.87 -2.00 6.36
CA PHE A 61 -2.79 -2.52 7.17
C PHE A 61 -1.73 -3.08 6.22
N ILE A 62 -0.53 -2.52 6.28
CA ILE A 62 0.56 -2.86 5.38
C ILE A 62 1.72 -3.38 6.21
N ASP A 63 2.16 -4.61 5.94
CA ASP A 63 3.31 -5.24 6.59
C ASP A 63 4.38 -5.56 5.55
N ALA A 64 5.64 -5.24 5.83
CA ALA A 64 6.77 -5.57 4.98
C ALA A 64 7.76 -6.48 5.73
N ILE A 65 8.04 -7.66 5.17
CA ILE A 65 8.94 -8.65 5.78
C ILE A 65 10.00 -9.05 4.77
N SER A 66 11.25 -9.14 5.21
CA SER A 66 12.32 -9.69 4.38
C SER A 66 12.09 -11.18 4.13
N SER A 67 12.01 -11.59 2.86
CA SER A 67 11.85 -12.98 2.44
C SER A 67 13.12 -13.57 1.79
N GLY A 68 14.19 -12.77 1.69
CA GLY A 68 15.50 -13.11 1.13
C GLY A 68 16.40 -11.87 1.06
N GLU A 69 17.66 -12.02 0.63
CA GLU A 69 18.64 -10.90 0.63
C GLU A 69 18.15 -9.66 -0.13
N ASN A 70 17.40 -9.85 -1.22
CA ASN A 70 16.86 -8.76 -2.05
C ASN A 70 15.39 -8.97 -2.41
N VAL A 71 14.66 -9.73 -1.59
CA VAL A 71 13.23 -9.98 -1.81
C VAL A 71 12.47 -9.60 -0.55
N THR A 72 11.50 -8.72 -0.69
CA THR A 72 10.62 -8.28 0.39
C THR A 72 9.21 -8.72 0.08
N ARG A 73 8.57 -9.41 1.04
CA ARG A 73 7.16 -9.72 0.99
C ARG A 73 6.38 -8.57 1.61
N VAL A 74 5.50 -7.96 0.82
CA VAL A 74 4.57 -6.93 1.29
C VAL A 74 3.17 -7.51 1.34
N THR A 75 2.58 -7.46 2.52
CA THR A 75 1.19 -7.85 2.76
C THR A 75 0.36 -6.60 2.95
N VAL A 76 -0.77 -6.52 2.25
CA VAL A 76 -1.72 -5.40 2.41
C VAL A 76 -3.10 -5.97 2.69
N ALA A 77 -3.68 -5.58 3.81
CA ALA A 77 -5.05 -5.90 4.17
C ALA A 77 -5.88 -4.61 4.22
N ALA A 78 -7.04 -4.61 3.56
CA ALA A 78 -7.98 -3.51 3.59
C ALA A 78 -9.18 -3.86 4.46
N GLU A 79 -9.48 -2.98 5.40
CA GLU A 79 -10.68 -3.03 6.24
C GLU A 79 -11.58 -1.85 5.91
N THR A 80 -12.80 -2.14 5.44
CA THR A 80 -13.78 -1.12 5.07
C THR A 80 -15.03 -1.28 5.92
N PRO A 81 -15.47 -0.23 6.63
CA PRO A 81 -16.73 -0.28 7.36
C PRO A 81 -17.88 -0.27 6.34
N VAL A 82 -18.57 -1.40 6.18
CA VAL A 82 -19.76 -1.50 5.33
C VAL A 82 -20.99 -1.94 6.12
N THR A 83 -22.16 -1.47 5.70
CA THR A 83 -23.46 -2.01 6.12
C THR A 83 -23.90 -3.06 5.11
N THR A 84 -24.90 -3.89 5.44
CA THR A 84 -25.41 -4.93 4.53
C THR A 84 -25.73 -4.41 3.13
N ILE A 85 -26.32 -3.21 3.02
CA ILE A 85 -26.71 -2.59 1.73
C ILE A 85 -25.49 -2.06 0.97
N THR A 86 -24.49 -1.49 1.67
CA THR A 86 -23.30 -0.91 1.03
C THR A 86 -22.23 -1.95 0.70
N SER A 87 -22.34 -3.17 1.23
CA SER A 87 -21.43 -4.29 0.95
C SER A 87 -21.38 -4.70 -0.53
N MET A 88 -22.49 -4.54 -1.26
CA MET A 88 -22.57 -4.82 -2.70
C MET A 88 -21.90 -3.71 -3.53
N ALA A 89 -22.01 -2.45 -3.11
CA ALA A 89 -21.43 -1.31 -3.80
C ALA A 89 -19.90 -1.22 -3.62
N GLU A 90 -19.37 -1.74 -2.52
CA GLU A 90 -17.93 -1.80 -2.23
C GLU A 90 -17.23 -3.09 -2.69
N PHE A 91 -17.96 -4.02 -3.33
CA PHE A 91 -17.36 -5.24 -3.86
C PHE A 91 -16.23 -4.92 -4.87
N GLY A 92 -15.01 -5.40 -4.59
CA GLY A 92 -13.84 -5.19 -5.45
C GLY A 92 -13.19 -3.80 -5.36
N ARG A 93 -13.76 -2.88 -4.59
CA ARG A 93 -13.18 -1.54 -4.40
C ARG A 93 -12.05 -1.54 -3.38
N ALA A 94 -12.09 -2.42 -2.37
CA ALA A 94 -10.97 -2.61 -1.45
C ALA A 94 -9.74 -3.15 -2.19
N ARG A 95 -9.90 -4.14 -3.08
CA ARG A 95 -8.84 -4.58 -4.01
C ARG A 95 -8.30 -3.43 -4.86
N LYS A 96 -9.16 -2.58 -5.41
CA LYS A 96 -8.72 -1.39 -6.17
C LYS A 96 -7.83 -0.46 -5.34
N ARG A 97 -8.07 -0.31 -4.03
CA ARG A 97 -7.17 0.47 -3.13
C ARG A 97 -5.82 -0.20 -3.00
N ILE A 98 -5.82 -1.51 -2.80
CA ILE A 98 -4.59 -2.29 -2.73
C ILE A 98 -3.79 -2.15 -4.04
N ASP A 99 -4.46 -2.25 -5.19
CA ASP A 99 -3.82 -2.08 -6.50
C ASP A 99 -3.22 -0.66 -6.67
N LEU A 100 -3.97 0.40 -6.31
CA LEU A 100 -3.48 1.79 -6.33
C LEU A 100 -2.24 1.98 -5.45
N PHE A 101 -2.21 1.33 -4.28
CA PHE A 101 -1.06 1.35 -3.40
C PHE A 101 0.17 0.70 -4.04
N PHE A 102 0.01 -0.49 -4.64
CA PHE A 102 1.10 -1.17 -5.30
C PHE A 102 1.60 -0.42 -6.54
N GLU A 103 0.70 0.20 -7.31
CA GLU A 103 1.06 1.06 -8.44
C GLU A 103 1.89 2.26 -7.98
N ALA A 104 1.44 2.97 -6.93
CA ALA A 104 2.18 4.10 -6.37
C ALA A 104 3.55 3.67 -5.80
N MET A 105 3.65 2.51 -5.15
CA MET A 105 4.92 1.94 -4.72
C MET A 105 5.85 1.61 -5.91
N ALA A 106 5.31 0.97 -6.95
CA ALA A 106 6.08 0.61 -8.13
C ALA A 106 6.70 1.85 -8.79
N GLU A 107 5.95 2.96 -8.87
CA GLU A 107 6.50 4.24 -9.33
C GLU A 107 7.66 4.74 -8.45
N GLN A 108 7.54 4.66 -7.13
CA GLN A 108 8.60 5.10 -6.21
C GLN A 108 9.87 4.27 -6.37
N LEU A 109 9.72 2.97 -6.58
CA LEU A 109 10.82 2.05 -6.79
C LEU A 109 11.46 2.24 -8.18
N ALA A 110 10.66 2.54 -9.21
CA ALA A 110 11.12 2.76 -10.57
C ALA A 110 11.78 4.14 -10.79
N LYS A 111 11.33 5.21 -10.10
CA LYS A 111 11.86 6.58 -10.25
C LYS A 111 13.37 6.69 -9.99
N LYS A 112 13.94 5.87 -9.08
CA LYS A 112 15.40 5.82 -8.87
C LYS A 112 16.17 5.23 -10.07
N ARG A 113 15.56 4.36 -10.88
CA ARG A 113 16.24 3.69 -12.01
C ARG A 113 16.39 4.61 -13.23
N LYS A 114 15.55 5.64 -13.37
CA LYS A 114 15.66 6.65 -14.45
C LYS A 114 16.74 7.70 -14.14
N ASN A 115 16.87 8.16 -12.89
CA ASN A 115 17.89 9.16 -12.54
C ASN A 115 19.33 8.64 -12.62
N SER A 116 19.58 7.34 -12.46
CA SER A 116 20.95 6.79 -12.58
C SER A 116 21.44 6.67 -14.04
N LYS A 117 20.55 6.71 -15.04
CA LYS A 117 20.94 6.66 -16.47
C LYS A 117 21.12 8.05 -17.09
N SER A 118 20.63 9.10 -16.43
CA SER A 118 20.70 10.48 -16.91
C SER A 118 22.06 11.16 -16.65
N ASN A 119 22.86 10.65 -15.71
CA ASN A 119 24.17 11.22 -15.35
C ASN A 119 25.38 10.42 -15.88
N ALA A 120 25.15 9.37 -16.69
CA ALA A 120 26.23 8.60 -17.31
C ALA A 120 26.51 9.02 -18.77
N GLN A 121 25.87 10.10 -19.24
CA GLN A 121 26.08 10.71 -20.56
C GLN A 121 26.21 12.23 -20.44
N ARG A 122 27.21 12.72 -19.69
CA ARG A 122 27.75 14.06 -19.82
C ARG A 122 29.23 14.04 -19.50
#